data_AF-A0A0K6FNX1-F1
#
_entry.id   AF-A0A0K6FNX1-F1
#
_cell.length_a   1.000
_cell.length_b   1.000
_cell.length_c   1.000
_cell.angle_alpha   90.00
_cell.angle_beta   90.00
_cell.angle_gamma   90.00
#
_symmetry.space_group_name_H-M   'P 1'
#
loop_
_entity.id
_entity.type
_entity.pdbx_description
1 polymer ?
#
loop_
_entity_poly.entity_id
_entity_poly.type
_entity_poly.pdbx_seq_one_letter_code
_entity_poly.pdbx_strand_id
1 'polypeptide(L)'
;MSLFQYIRYFTGWGPVTQSSSVQPKRDVRPTFEPSEPPPLNMDISFPILPPEIVELIVIYVARALFPPDHGPYDGYLENRKKQWQRLGGLLNSTKYYRQLIVKRWFAVVVLHEPSDWDRLLSPSWLGGLEPVICTILAVKGALTSSPRNRTNTNVLTSFNRITRISLDYHNDFVRDGTNFPHYQLITELPKSLEFLEILNAHGPDEHIIRLASRCCPDLAELRLGRCTMFSNRNCVWWKAHPADHDAYMADRGVEAYAGAVGNLIENMPKLRVLHIGVYLTPIEAVWAHRVDHRKFHPVQDVMRHESPEGIHNHLHQVALAAANGEDPEPPVDYHYPPLAKQEIWDAPCPECDKHFRMPAENAELRTACVLSARVWSLRTVSFASFTSRGRVGLSSWEVRPRHSALGTLLDPEAARVLIPQLEREDPPIRHVKVDAGRLKNGQFVKYKDLTFGISSVGGEVLFTPPLNEPLMETIF
;
A
#
# COMPACT_ATOMS: atom_id res chain seq x y z
N MET A 1 -21.77 -28.71 14.95
CA MET A 1 -20.78 -29.01 13.89
C MET A 1 -19.38 -28.90 14.52
N SER A 2 -18.49 -29.88 14.37
CA SER A 2 -17.18 -29.81 15.04
C SER A 2 -16.24 -28.85 14.30
N LEU A 3 -15.35 -28.16 15.02
CA LEU A 3 -14.30 -27.29 14.45
C LEU A 3 -13.51 -28.00 13.31
N PHE A 4 -13.41 -29.32 13.37
CA PHE A 4 -12.75 -30.16 12.36
C PHE A 4 -13.55 -30.30 11.05
N GLN A 5 -14.88 -30.36 11.11
CA GLN A 5 -15.75 -30.32 9.92
C GLN A 5 -15.72 -28.93 9.26
N TYR A 6 -15.56 -27.88 10.07
CA TYR A 6 -15.46 -26.50 9.61
C TYR A 6 -14.15 -26.24 8.84
N ILE A 7 -13.01 -26.73 9.35
CA ILE A 7 -11.72 -26.63 8.67
C ILE A 7 -11.71 -27.41 7.35
N ARG A 8 -12.33 -28.61 7.30
CA ARG A 8 -12.41 -29.41 6.07
C ARG A 8 -13.16 -28.70 4.93
N TYR A 9 -14.25 -28.00 5.26
CA TYR A 9 -15.05 -27.26 4.29
C TYR A 9 -14.27 -26.11 3.63
N PHE A 10 -13.45 -25.37 4.41
CA PHE A 10 -12.71 -24.21 3.90
C PHE A 10 -11.34 -24.52 3.29
N THR A 11 -10.73 -25.67 3.62
CA THR A 11 -9.40 -26.06 3.13
C THR A 11 -9.42 -26.94 1.88
N GLY A 12 -10.60 -27.26 1.34
CA GLY A 12 -10.75 -28.10 0.16
C GLY A 12 -10.32 -29.55 0.38
N TRP A 13 -10.37 -30.05 1.62
CA TRP A 13 -10.02 -31.44 1.94
C TRP A 13 -11.18 -32.38 1.60
N GLY A 14 -11.27 -32.75 0.31
CA GLY A 14 -12.10 -33.85 -0.20
C GLY A 14 -11.25 -34.89 -0.96
N PRO A 15 -11.69 -36.16 -1.06
CA PRO A 15 -10.97 -37.19 -1.81
C PRO A 15 -10.92 -36.81 -3.29
N VAL A 16 -9.72 -36.89 -3.88
CA VAL A 16 -9.47 -36.61 -5.30
C VAL A 16 -10.24 -37.62 -6.14
N THR A 17 -11.31 -37.19 -6.80
CA THR A 17 -11.90 -37.92 -7.94
C THR A 17 -11.04 -37.64 -9.17
N GLN A 18 -10.42 -38.69 -9.70
CA GLN A 18 -9.68 -38.64 -10.96
C GLN A 18 -10.64 -38.26 -12.11
N SER A 19 -10.35 -37.16 -12.79
CA SER A 19 -10.97 -36.78 -14.06
C SER A 19 -9.93 -36.88 -15.17
N SER A 20 -10.35 -37.47 -16.27
CA SER A 20 -9.58 -37.90 -17.44
C SER A 20 -8.87 -36.78 -18.19
N SER A 21 -7.75 -37.18 -18.80
CA SER A 21 -6.73 -36.41 -19.51
C SER A 21 -7.22 -35.57 -20.70
N VAL A 22 -6.66 -34.37 -20.82
CA VAL A 22 -6.36 -33.70 -22.10
C VAL A 22 -4.97 -33.07 -21.98
N GLN A 23 -4.02 -33.49 -22.83
CA GLN A 23 -2.68 -32.89 -22.91
C GLN A 23 -2.70 -31.59 -23.73
N PRO A 24 -1.85 -30.61 -23.35
CA PRO A 24 -1.20 -29.78 -24.33
C PRO A 24 0.35 -29.80 -24.21
N LYS A 25 0.95 -29.36 -25.32
CA LYS A 25 2.34 -29.46 -25.75
C LYS A 25 3.38 -28.95 -24.74
N ARG A 26 4.53 -29.65 -24.76
CA ARG A 26 5.78 -29.34 -24.06
C ARG A 26 6.40 -28.04 -24.54
N ASP A 27 6.54 -27.08 -23.63
CA ASP A 27 7.61 -26.09 -23.66
C ASP A 27 8.61 -26.39 -22.54
N VAL A 28 9.88 -26.47 -22.92
CA VAL A 28 11.01 -26.83 -22.05
C VAL A 28 11.32 -25.65 -21.12
N ARG A 29 10.92 -25.77 -19.85
CA ARG A 29 11.44 -24.95 -18.74
C ARG A 29 12.51 -25.74 -17.97
N PRO A 30 13.54 -25.07 -17.42
CA PRO A 30 14.56 -25.73 -16.62
C PRO A 30 13.92 -26.31 -15.36
N THR A 31 14.06 -27.62 -15.19
CA THR A 31 13.62 -28.39 -14.04
C THR A 31 14.46 -27.99 -12.83
N PHE A 32 13.89 -27.20 -11.92
CA PHE A 32 14.37 -27.22 -10.54
C PHE A 32 13.83 -28.51 -9.93
N GLU A 33 14.66 -29.54 -9.87
CA GLU A 33 14.35 -30.73 -9.09
C GLU A 33 14.14 -30.30 -7.63
N PRO A 34 13.00 -30.63 -7.01
CA PRO A 34 12.86 -30.49 -5.58
C PRO A 34 13.82 -31.50 -4.96
N SER A 35 14.93 -31.02 -4.40
CA SER A 35 15.83 -31.87 -3.62
C SER A 35 15.00 -32.45 -2.47
N GLU A 36 14.68 -33.75 -2.56
CA GLU A 36 14.16 -34.48 -1.41
C GLU A 36 15.18 -34.31 -0.29
N PRO A 37 14.77 -33.85 0.90
CA PRO A 37 15.68 -33.78 2.02
C PRO A 37 16.26 -35.18 2.26
N PRO A 38 17.56 -35.31 2.54
CA PRO A 38 18.17 -36.60 2.76
C PRO A 38 17.40 -37.36 3.84
N PRO A 39 17.24 -38.69 3.71
CA PRO A 39 16.52 -39.49 4.69
C PRO A 39 17.15 -39.26 6.07
N LEU A 40 16.33 -38.75 6.99
CA LEU A 40 16.74 -38.55 8.38
C LEU A 40 17.14 -39.91 8.96
N ASN A 41 18.40 -40.03 9.36
CA ASN A 41 18.91 -41.21 10.05
C ASN A 41 18.16 -41.35 11.39
N MET A 42 17.21 -42.29 11.46
CA MET A 42 16.34 -42.48 12.62
C MET A 42 17.04 -43.16 13.80
N ASP A 43 18.30 -43.59 13.63
CA ASP A 43 19.12 -44.20 14.70
C ASP A 43 19.82 -43.17 15.58
N ILE A 44 19.66 -41.87 15.28
CA ILE A 44 20.18 -40.79 16.12
C ILE A 44 19.10 -40.44 17.15
N SER A 45 19.41 -40.70 18.42
CA SER A 45 18.71 -40.11 19.56
C SER A 45 18.77 -38.58 19.44
N PHE A 46 17.72 -37.99 18.89
CA PHE A 46 17.60 -36.54 18.87
C PHE A 46 17.39 -36.07 20.32
N PRO A 47 18.12 -35.02 20.76
CA PRO A 47 17.87 -34.46 22.07
C PRO A 47 16.41 -34.03 22.17
N ILE A 48 15.73 -34.47 23.24
CA ILE A 48 14.38 -34.02 23.55
C ILE A 48 14.46 -32.53 23.83
N LEU A 49 13.97 -31.71 22.89
CA LEU A 49 13.94 -30.27 23.06
C LEU A 49 12.94 -29.91 24.17
N PRO A 50 13.25 -28.90 25.00
CA PRO A 50 12.28 -28.35 25.93
C PRO A 50 11.00 -27.89 25.20
N PRO A 51 9.81 -28.06 25.78
CA PRO A 51 8.54 -27.68 25.16
C PRO A 51 8.50 -26.24 24.65
N GLU A 52 9.15 -25.32 25.36
CA GLU A 52 9.24 -23.89 25.02
C GLU A 52 10.03 -23.66 23.73
N ILE A 53 11.09 -24.44 23.51
CA ILE A 53 11.89 -24.38 22.29
C ILE A 53 11.11 -24.93 21.11
N VAL A 54 10.39 -26.04 21.30
CA VAL A 54 9.53 -26.60 20.25
C VAL A 54 8.40 -25.62 19.92
N GLU A 55 7.81 -24.95 20.91
CA GLU A 55 6.80 -23.91 20.69
C GLU A 55 7.37 -22.76 19.84
N LEU A 56 8.57 -22.27 20.14
CA LEU A 56 9.25 -21.23 19.35
C LEU A 56 9.49 -21.68 17.90
N ILE A 57 9.89 -22.93 17.69
CA ILE A 57 10.05 -23.50 16.34
C ILE A 57 8.70 -23.50 15.62
N VAL A 58 7.63 -23.97 16.26
CA VAL A 58 6.29 -23.99 15.67
C VAL A 58 5.81 -22.58 15.34
N ILE A 59 6.04 -21.60 16.22
CA ILE A 59 5.72 -20.18 15.98
C ILE A 59 6.52 -19.66 14.79
N TYR A 60 7.80 -19.97 14.70
CA TYR A 60 8.68 -19.54 13.61
C TYR A 60 8.21 -20.09 12.25
N VAL A 61 7.92 -21.39 12.16
CA VAL A 61 7.43 -22.00 10.91
C VAL A 61 6.05 -21.46 10.55
N ALA A 62 5.20 -21.17 11.54
CA ALA A 62 3.89 -20.55 11.33
C ALA A 62 3.95 -19.07 10.93
N ARG A 63 5.12 -18.41 10.99
CA ARG A 63 5.28 -16.99 10.60
C ARG A 63 4.84 -16.73 9.16
N ALA A 64 5.02 -17.71 8.27
CA ALA A 64 4.59 -17.61 6.88
C ALA A 64 3.06 -17.58 6.68
N LEU A 65 2.28 -17.77 7.76
CA LEU A 65 0.83 -17.59 7.77
C LEU A 65 0.38 -16.13 7.95
N PHE A 66 1.32 -15.21 8.17
CA PHE A 66 1.11 -13.76 8.26
C PHE A 66 1.54 -13.08 6.96
N PRO A 67 0.88 -11.96 6.58
CA PRO A 67 1.25 -11.24 5.38
C PRO A 67 2.68 -10.68 5.51
N PRO A 68 3.42 -10.60 4.39
CA PRO A 68 4.71 -9.95 4.38
C PRO A 68 4.55 -8.47 4.70
N ASP A 69 5.61 -7.86 5.25
CA ASP A 69 5.57 -6.43 5.54
C ASP A 69 5.55 -5.58 4.26
N HIS A 70 6.11 -6.09 3.16
CA HIS A 70 6.14 -5.43 1.86
C HIS A 70 5.78 -6.44 0.76
N GLY A 71 4.62 -6.27 0.10
CA GLY A 71 4.26 -7.06 -1.08
C GLY A 71 2.75 -7.17 -1.33
N PRO A 72 2.33 -7.45 -2.58
CA PRO A 72 0.93 -7.64 -2.92
C PRO A 72 0.34 -8.88 -2.24
N TYR A 73 -0.93 -8.79 -1.84
CA TYR A 73 -1.59 -9.85 -1.09
C TYR A 73 -1.92 -11.10 -1.92
N ASP A 74 -2.09 -10.99 -3.24
CA ASP A 74 -2.50 -12.12 -4.09
C ASP A 74 -1.50 -13.29 -4.00
N GLY A 75 -0.21 -12.99 -4.14
CA GLY A 75 0.85 -13.99 -3.98
C GLY A 75 0.95 -14.53 -2.56
N TYR A 76 0.64 -13.70 -1.56
CA TYR A 76 0.59 -14.13 -0.16
C TYR A 76 -0.57 -15.11 0.09
N LEU A 77 -1.77 -14.86 -0.42
CA LEU A 77 -2.93 -15.73 -0.18
C LEU A 77 -2.73 -17.13 -0.77
N GLU A 78 -2.17 -17.22 -1.98
CA GLU A 78 -1.80 -18.51 -2.57
C GLU A 78 -0.71 -19.22 -1.77
N ASN A 79 0.34 -18.50 -1.38
CA ASN A 79 1.43 -19.06 -0.60
C ASN A 79 0.94 -19.53 0.77
N ARG A 80 0.09 -18.75 1.44
CA ARG A 80 -0.46 -19.05 2.77
C ARG A 80 -1.20 -20.39 2.80
N LYS A 81 -2.02 -20.69 1.78
CA LYS A 81 -2.69 -21.99 1.63
C LYS A 81 -1.67 -23.14 1.49
N LYS A 82 -0.61 -22.94 0.69
CA LYS A 82 0.48 -23.92 0.53
C LYS A 82 1.24 -24.13 1.85
N GLN A 83 1.53 -23.06 2.60
CA GLN A 83 2.20 -23.16 3.90
C GLN A 83 1.34 -23.89 4.92
N TRP A 84 0.03 -23.65 4.95
CA TRP A 84 -0.89 -24.40 5.79
C TRP A 84 -0.86 -25.91 5.51
N GLN A 85 -0.83 -26.30 4.25
CA GLN A 85 -0.70 -27.72 3.87
C GLN A 85 0.62 -28.33 4.34
N ARG A 86 1.74 -27.59 4.25
CA ARG A 86 3.05 -28.01 4.76
C ARG A 86 3.06 -28.21 6.28
N LEU A 87 2.24 -27.46 7.02
CA LEU A 87 2.06 -27.61 8.47
C LEU A 87 1.20 -28.84 8.86
N GLY A 88 0.75 -29.65 7.90
CA GLY A 88 -0.10 -30.82 8.14
C GLY A 88 0.46 -31.81 9.16
N GLY A 89 1.78 -32.06 9.14
CA GLY A 89 2.45 -32.90 10.14
C GLY A 89 2.30 -32.35 11.57
N LEU A 90 2.51 -31.04 11.75
CA LEU A 90 2.36 -30.37 13.04
C LEU A 90 0.89 -30.34 13.52
N LEU A 91 -0.06 -30.13 12.61
CA LEU A 91 -1.50 -30.16 12.89
C LEU A 91 -1.97 -31.54 13.40
N ASN A 92 -1.32 -32.61 12.95
CA ASN A 92 -1.63 -33.98 13.33
C ASN A 92 -0.83 -34.50 14.53
N SER A 93 0.22 -33.78 14.96
CA SER A 93 1.12 -34.22 16.03
C SER A 93 0.48 -34.22 17.43
N THR A 94 0.08 -33.05 17.94
CA THR A 94 -0.51 -32.90 19.27
C THR A 94 -1.70 -31.93 19.26
N LYS A 95 -2.60 -32.08 20.24
CA LYS A 95 -3.73 -31.14 20.42
C LYS A 95 -3.25 -29.71 20.67
N TYR A 96 -2.14 -29.56 21.42
CA TYR A 96 -1.56 -28.27 21.76
C TYR A 96 -1.03 -27.53 20.53
N TYR A 97 -0.17 -28.17 19.71
CA TYR A 97 0.35 -27.54 18.49
C TYR A 97 -0.74 -27.29 17.44
N ARG A 98 -1.72 -28.20 17.35
CA ARG A 98 -2.91 -27.97 16.52
C ARG A 98 -3.63 -26.68 16.93
N GLN A 99 -3.88 -26.48 18.21
CA GLN A 99 -4.53 -25.25 18.70
C GLN A 99 -3.69 -24.01 18.41
N LEU A 100 -2.37 -24.07 18.62
CA LEU A 100 -1.45 -22.97 18.33
C LEU A 100 -1.51 -22.56 16.85
N ILE A 101 -1.39 -23.53 15.95
CA ILE A 101 -1.41 -23.30 14.49
C ILE A 101 -2.78 -22.80 14.02
N VAL A 102 -3.89 -23.36 14.54
CA VAL A 102 -5.25 -22.87 14.24
C VAL A 102 -5.41 -21.42 14.68
N LYS A 103 -4.97 -21.04 15.88
CA LYS A 103 -5.01 -19.64 16.32
C LYS A 103 -4.22 -18.72 15.39
N ARG A 104 -3.06 -19.16 14.90
CA ARG A 104 -2.24 -18.40 13.93
C ARG A 104 -2.91 -18.26 12.56
N TRP A 105 -3.66 -19.27 12.12
CA TRP A 105 -4.48 -19.18 10.91
C TRP A 105 -5.64 -18.19 11.09
N PHE A 106 -6.34 -18.22 12.22
CA PHE A 106 -7.44 -17.27 12.44
C PHE A 106 -6.96 -15.87 12.87
N ALA A 107 -5.66 -15.68 13.11
CA ALA A 107 -5.09 -14.36 13.37
C ALA A 107 -5.18 -13.40 12.17
N VAL A 108 -5.29 -13.95 10.95
CA VAL A 108 -5.44 -13.17 9.71
C VAL A 108 -6.77 -13.52 9.05
N VAL A 109 -7.62 -12.50 8.89
CA VAL A 109 -8.89 -12.58 8.18
C VAL A 109 -8.75 -11.89 6.81
N VAL A 110 -9.33 -12.52 5.80
CA VAL A 110 -9.38 -11.99 4.43
C VAL A 110 -10.85 -11.89 4.03
N LEU A 111 -11.28 -10.69 3.65
CA LEU A 111 -12.64 -10.38 3.24
C LEU A 111 -12.65 -10.18 1.74
N HIS A 112 -13.56 -10.88 1.05
CA HIS A 112 -13.68 -10.88 -0.41
C HIS A 112 -14.92 -10.14 -0.89
N GLU A 113 -16.00 -10.20 -0.12
CA GLU A 113 -17.30 -9.65 -0.49
C GLU A 113 -17.90 -8.83 0.68
N PRO A 114 -18.89 -7.95 0.41
CA PRO A 114 -19.44 -7.10 1.47
C PRO A 114 -20.09 -7.91 2.59
N SER A 115 -20.66 -9.07 2.27
CA SER A 115 -21.29 -9.97 3.24
C SER A 115 -20.30 -10.62 4.23
N ASP A 116 -19.00 -10.61 3.94
CA ASP A 116 -17.99 -11.16 4.86
C ASP A 116 -17.84 -10.31 6.13
N TRP A 117 -18.18 -9.03 6.07
CA TRP A 117 -18.17 -8.13 7.22
C TRP A 117 -19.23 -8.49 8.26
N ASP A 118 -20.40 -8.97 7.82
CA ASP A 118 -21.44 -9.45 8.73
C ASP A 118 -21.03 -10.79 9.37
N ARG A 119 -20.29 -11.63 8.62
CA ARG A 119 -19.77 -12.91 9.12
C ARG A 119 -18.73 -12.72 10.22
N LEU A 120 -17.93 -11.64 10.16
CA LEU A 120 -16.96 -11.32 11.21
C LEU A 120 -17.57 -11.17 12.59
N LEU A 121 -18.83 -10.74 12.69
CA LEU A 121 -19.55 -10.60 13.96
C LEU A 121 -20.29 -11.87 14.38
N SER A 122 -20.36 -12.87 13.51
CA SER A 122 -21.19 -14.05 13.74
C SER A 122 -20.50 -15.02 14.71
N PRO A 123 -21.07 -15.26 15.91
CA PRO A 123 -20.48 -16.19 16.89
C PRO A 123 -20.37 -17.62 16.35
N SER A 124 -21.25 -17.98 15.41
CA SER A 124 -21.24 -19.28 14.74
C SER A 124 -20.08 -19.43 13.74
N TRP A 125 -19.54 -18.31 13.24
CA TRP A 125 -18.47 -18.30 12.24
C TRP A 125 -17.08 -18.36 12.90
N LEU A 126 -16.84 -17.56 13.95
CA LEU A 126 -15.54 -17.50 14.64
C LEU A 126 -15.40 -18.47 15.79
N GLY A 127 -16.49 -18.91 16.41
CA GLY A 127 -16.47 -19.93 17.45
C GLY A 127 -15.55 -19.58 18.64
N GLY A 128 -15.46 -18.31 19.04
CA GLY A 128 -14.60 -17.86 20.13
C GLY A 128 -13.17 -17.47 19.73
N LEU A 129 -12.86 -17.38 18.43
CA LEU A 129 -11.56 -16.99 17.91
C LEU A 129 -11.43 -15.48 17.64
N GLU A 130 -12.44 -14.68 17.95
CA GLU A 130 -12.40 -13.22 17.89
C GLU A 130 -11.16 -12.63 18.60
N PRO A 131 -10.74 -13.11 19.79
CA PRO A 131 -9.58 -12.58 20.50
C PRO A 131 -8.22 -12.91 19.88
N VAL A 132 -8.16 -13.74 18.83
CA VAL A 132 -6.89 -14.04 18.14
C VAL A 132 -6.71 -13.25 16.84
N ILE A 133 -7.76 -12.64 16.30
CA ILE A 133 -7.69 -11.81 15.10
C ILE A 133 -6.83 -10.59 15.39
N CYS A 134 -5.75 -10.44 14.62
CA CYS A 134 -4.89 -9.27 14.68
C CYS A 134 -4.64 -8.61 13.31
N THR A 135 -5.06 -9.24 12.22
CA THR A 135 -4.91 -8.72 10.86
C THR A 135 -6.19 -8.88 10.05
N ILE A 136 -6.63 -7.79 9.41
CA ILE A 136 -7.74 -7.80 8.46
C ILE A 136 -7.27 -7.30 7.09
N LEU A 137 -7.54 -8.09 6.05
CA LEU A 137 -7.26 -7.77 4.66
C LEU A 137 -8.60 -7.73 3.90
N ALA A 138 -9.00 -6.57 3.39
CA ALA A 138 -10.19 -6.43 2.56
C ALA A 138 -9.79 -6.15 1.12
N VAL A 139 -10.10 -7.07 0.21
CA VAL A 139 -9.82 -6.88 -1.23
C VAL A 139 -10.93 -6.04 -1.89
N LYS A 140 -10.72 -5.61 -3.14
CA LYS A 140 -11.63 -4.75 -3.91
C LYS A 140 -13.13 -5.08 -3.76
N GLY A 141 -13.50 -6.35 -3.77
CA GLY A 141 -14.91 -6.77 -3.67
C GLY A 141 -15.55 -6.60 -2.29
N ALA A 142 -14.75 -6.48 -1.22
CA ALA A 142 -15.24 -6.46 0.15
C ALA A 142 -15.72 -5.09 0.61
N LEU A 143 -15.23 -4.03 -0.03
CA LEU A 143 -15.62 -2.65 0.26
C LEU A 143 -16.47 -2.13 -0.88
N THR A 144 -17.74 -1.91 -0.60
CA THR A 144 -18.69 -1.33 -1.56
C THR A 144 -19.21 -0.01 -1.03
N SER A 145 -18.93 1.06 -1.78
CA SER A 145 -19.68 2.31 -1.67
C SER A 145 -21.00 2.13 -2.40
N SER A 146 -22.05 1.73 -1.69
CA SER A 146 -23.40 1.82 -2.22
C SER A 146 -24.34 2.30 -1.12
N PRO A 147 -25.21 3.30 -1.38
CA PRO A 147 -26.25 3.69 -0.43
C PRO A 147 -27.18 2.52 -0.05
N ARG A 148 -27.31 1.51 -0.92
CA ARG A 148 -28.14 0.32 -0.70
C ARG A 148 -27.39 -0.86 -0.08
N ASN A 149 -26.05 -0.88 -0.19
CA ASN A 149 -25.18 -1.96 0.27
C ASN A 149 -23.89 -1.36 0.86
N ARG A 150 -24.02 -0.60 1.95
CA ARG A 150 -22.87 -0.01 2.62
C ARG A 150 -22.20 -1.09 3.46
N THR A 151 -20.91 -1.33 3.20
CA THR A 151 -20.11 -2.19 4.06
C THR A 151 -20.05 -1.63 5.49
N ASN A 152 -20.41 -2.45 6.49
CA ASN A 152 -20.32 -2.05 7.89
C ASN A 152 -18.90 -2.25 8.42
N THR A 153 -18.05 -1.24 8.28
CA THR A 153 -16.68 -1.28 8.78
C THR A 153 -16.57 -0.99 10.29
N ASN A 154 -17.66 -0.61 10.97
CA ASN A 154 -17.62 -0.34 12.41
C ASN A 154 -17.26 -1.58 13.23
N VAL A 155 -17.43 -2.78 12.66
CA VAL A 155 -16.94 -4.03 13.26
C VAL A 155 -15.45 -3.98 13.60
N LEU A 156 -14.64 -3.19 12.88
CA LEU A 156 -13.21 -3.07 13.15
C LEU A 156 -12.91 -2.66 14.60
N THR A 157 -13.76 -1.81 15.20
CA THR A 157 -13.58 -1.37 16.59
C THR A 157 -13.99 -2.40 17.63
N SER A 158 -14.71 -3.45 17.22
CA SER A 158 -15.09 -4.57 18.10
C SER A 158 -13.92 -5.51 18.41
N PHE A 159 -12.83 -5.43 17.65
CA PHE A 159 -11.66 -6.26 17.86
C PHE A 159 -10.55 -5.51 18.59
N ASN A 160 -10.26 -5.92 19.82
CA ASN A 160 -9.29 -5.24 20.68
C ASN A 160 -7.82 -5.47 20.30
N ARG A 161 -7.53 -6.43 19.41
CA ARG A 161 -6.17 -6.91 19.10
C ARG A 161 -5.74 -6.71 17.65
N ILE A 162 -6.52 -5.98 16.86
CA ILE A 162 -6.13 -5.64 15.49
C ILE A 162 -4.93 -4.71 15.52
N THR A 163 -3.80 -5.21 15.03
CA THR A 163 -2.57 -4.43 14.84
C THR A 163 -2.35 -4.06 13.37
N ARG A 164 -2.97 -4.78 12.43
CA ARG A 164 -2.79 -4.57 10.99
C ARG A 164 -4.12 -4.54 10.23
N ILE A 165 -4.32 -3.49 9.44
CA ILE A 165 -5.45 -3.37 8.52
C ILE A 165 -4.92 -3.02 7.14
N SER A 166 -5.39 -3.75 6.12
CA SER A 166 -5.23 -3.37 4.72
C SER A 166 -6.58 -3.39 4.02
N LEU A 167 -6.90 -2.29 3.33
CA LEU A 167 -8.20 -2.08 2.72
C LEU A 167 -8.05 -1.59 1.28
N ASP A 168 -8.69 -2.28 0.34
CA ASP A 168 -8.76 -1.87 -1.05
C ASP A 168 -9.95 -0.94 -1.31
N TYR A 169 -9.65 0.33 -1.50
CA TYR A 169 -10.57 1.44 -1.67
C TYR A 169 -10.96 1.69 -3.13
N HIS A 170 -10.68 0.75 -4.04
CA HIS A 170 -11.01 0.94 -5.45
C HIS A 170 -12.48 1.28 -5.73
N ASN A 171 -13.40 0.91 -4.84
CA ASN A 171 -14.82 1.23 -4.98
C ASN A 171 -15.27 2.29 -3.95
N ASP A 172 -14.42 3.28 -3.62
CA ASP A 172 -14.68 4.38 -2.69
C ASP A 172 -15.52 5.54 -3.26
N PHE A 173 -16.09 5.36 -4.44
CA PHE A 173 -16.96 6.34 -5.10
C PHE A 173 -18.25 5.67 -5.60
N VAL A 174 -19.30 6.48 -5.81
CA VAL A 174 -20.51 6.06 -6.54
C VAL A 174 -20.61 6.89 -7.82
N ARG A 175 -21.25 6.30 -8.82
CA ARG A 175 -21.53 6.93 -10.09
C ARG A 175 -22.85 7.68 -9.95
N ASP A 176 -22.83 9.01 -10.01
CA ASP A 176 -24.03 9.86 -10.00
C ASP A 176 -24.03 10.78 -11.21
N GLY A 177 -24.46 10.24 -12.35
CA GLY A 177 -24.39 10.93 -13.64
C GLY A 177 -22.94 11.24 -14.04
N THR A 178 -22.61 12.53 -14.18
CA THR A 178 -21.24 13.01 -14.45
C THR A 178 -20.42 13.21 -13.17
N ASN A 179 -21.04 13.12 -12.00
CA ASN A 179 -20.38 13.34 -10.72
C ASN A 179 -19.96 12.01 -10.09
N PHE A 180 -18.80 12.01 -9.45
CA PHE A 180 -18.25 10.86 -8.76
C PHE A 180 -18.02 11.21 -7.28
N PRO A 181 -19.09 11.32 -6.47
CA PRO A 181 -18.95 11.58 -5.05
C PRO A 181 -18.15 10.46 -4.37
N HIS A 182 -17.15 10.86 -3.60
CA HIS A 182 -16.35 9.96 -2.77
C HIS A 182 -17.05 9.66 -1.43
N TYR A 183 -16.92 8.44 -0.95
CA TYR A 183 -17.50 7.98 0.30
C TYR A 183 -16.44 7.75 1.36
N GLN A 184 -16.79 8.12 2.58
CA GLN A 184 -16.06 7.68 3.77
C GLN A 184 -16.43 6.22 4.05
N LEU A 185 -15.67 5.31 3.44
CA LEU A 185 -15.82 3.86 3.61
C LEU A 185 -15.60 3.45 5.07
N ILE A 186 -14.56 3.98 5.71
CA ILE A 186 -14.31 3.83 7.14
C ILE A 186 -14.58 5.15 7.87
N THR A 187 -15.18 5.02 9.06
CA THR A 187 -15.45 6.15 9.96
C THR A 187 -14.76 6.00 11.31
N GLU A 188 -14.31 4.79 11.65
CA GLU A 188 -13.64 4.46 12.91
C GLU A 188 -12.49 3.46 12.66
N LEU A 189 -11.46 3.53 13.50
CA LEU A 189 -10.32 2.62 13.50
C LEU A 189 -10.03 2.12 14.93
N PRO A 190 -9.53 0.89 15.10
CA PRO A 190 -9.17 0.36 16.41
C PRO A 190 -7.96 1.11 16.98
N LYS A 191 -7.98 1.34 18.30
CA LYS A 191 -6.88 2.03 19.01
C LYS A 191 -5.56 1.26 19.00
N SER A 192 -5.62 -0.07 18.90
CA SER A 192 -4.47 -0.98 18.87
C SER A 192 -3.77 -1.08 17.52
N LEU A 193 -4.21 -0.30 16.53
CA LEU A 193 -3.66 -0.37 15.17
C LEU A 193 -2.23 0.17 15.11
N GLU A 194 -1.32 -0.65 14.59
CA GLU A 194 0.09 -0.31 14.38
C GLU A 194 0.42 -0.12 12.89
N PHE A 195 -0.34 -0.75 11.99
CA PHE A 195 -0.18 -0.67 10.54
C PHE A 195 -1.52 -0.46 9.85
N LEU A 196 -1.61 0.60 9.03
CA LEU A 196 -2.76 0.88 8.17
C LEU A 196 -2.29 1.02 6.72
N GLU A 197 -2.90 0.25 5.83
CA GLU A 197 -2.70 0.36 4.38
C GLU A 197 -4.05 0.56 3.69
N ILE A 198 -4.16 1.64 2.94
CA ILE A 198 -5.24 1.90 1.99
C ILE A 198 -4.67 1.66 0.61
N LEU A 199 -5.33 0.84 -0.20
CA LEU A 199 -4.94 0.53 -1.57
C LEU A 199 -5.96 1.12 -2.55
N ASN A 200 -5.50 1.51 -3.73
CA ASN A 200 -6.36 1.90 -4.85
C ASN A 200 -7.44 2.96 -4.51
N ALA A 201 -7.18 3.91 -3.60
CA ALA A 201 -8.15 4.97 -3.32
C ALA A 201 -8.25 5.97 -4.49
N HIS A 202 -9.43 6.52 -4.70
CA HIS A 202 -9.66 7.66 -5.59
C HIS A 202 -9.89 8.94 -4.79
N GLY A 203 -10.49 8.82 -3.60
CA GLY A 203 -10.77 9.94 -2.73
C GLY A 203 -9.52 10.55 -2.08
N PRO A 204 -9.64 11.77 -1.54
CA PRO A 204 -8.53 12.46 -0.91
C PRO A 204 -8.05 11.73 0.35
N ASP A 205 -6.73 11.67 0.52
CA ASP A 205 -6.07 11.02 1.64
C ASP A 205 -6.37 11.66 3.01
N GLU A 206 -6.77 12.93 3.01
CA GLU A 206 -6.98 13.76 4.20
C GLU A 206 -7.91 13.10 5.23
N HIS A 207 -9.03 12.52 4.78
CA HIS A 207 -9.98 11.86 5.67
C HIS A 207 -9.34 10.70 6.44
N ILE A 208 -8.58 9.85 5.73
CA ILE A 208 -7.90 8.69 6.33
C ILE A 208 -6.82 9.14 7.30
N ILE A 209 -6.03 10.15 6.92
CA ILE A 209 -4.97 10.67 7.78
C ILE A 209 -5.58 11.25 9.06
N ARG A 210 -6.61 12.09 8.96
CA ARG A 210 -7.31 12.66 10.13
C ARG A 210 -7.90 11.57 11.02
N LEU A 211 -8.48 10.54 10.43
CA LEU A 211 -9.05 9.42 11.18
C LEU A 211 -7.97 8.64 11.94
N ALA A 212 -6.88 8.26 11.25
CA ALA A 212 -5.74 7.58 11.86
C ALA A 212 -5.12 8.42 12.98
N SER A 213 -4.96 9.72 12.76
CA SER A 213 -4.35 10.68 13.70
C SER A 213 -5.15 10.76 14.99
N ARG A 214 -6.49 10.72 14.88
CA ARG A 214 -7.41 10.76 16.03
C ARG A 214 -7.54 9.42 16.75
N CYS A 215 -7.54 8.30 16.02
CA CYS A 215 -7.95 7.00 16.55
C CYS A 215 -6.78 6.08 16.94
N CYS A 216 -5.61 6.24 16.33
CA CYS A 216 -4.53 5.25 16.38
C CYS A 216 -3.23 5.84 16.95
N PRO A 217 -3.11 6.00 18.28
CA PRO A 217 -1.92 6.59 18.91
C PRO A 217 -0.65 5.73 18.73
N ASP A 218 -0.83 4.44 18.46
CA ASP A 218 0.25 3.46 18.30
C ASP A 218 0.62 3.18 16.84
N LEU A 219 0.04 3.91 15.89
CA LEU A 219 0.31 3.72 14.47
C LEU A 219 1.79 3.96 14.15
N ALA A 220 2.46 2.91 13.68
CA ALA A 220 3.86 2.91 13.30
C ALA A 220 4.06 3.00 11.79
N GLU A 221 3.07 2.56 11.00
CA GLU A 221 3.13 2.58 9.55
C GLU A 221 1.78 2.97 8.93
N LEU A 222 1.83 3.97 8.05
CA LEU A 222 0.70 4.43 7.26
C LEU A 222 1.04 4.37 5.78
N ARG A 223 0.23 3.64 5.01
CA ARG A 223 0.36 3.56 3.56
C ARG A 223 -0.91 3.99 2.86
N LEU A 224 -0.76 4.95 1.97
CA LEU A 224 -1.84 5.56 1.23
C LEU A 224 -1.57 5.31 -0.24
N GLY A 225 -2.13 4.22 -0.77
CA GLY A 225 -2.03 3.82 -2.16
C GLY A 225 -3.20 4.37 -2.97
N ARG A 226 -2.89 5.08 -4.05
CA ARG A 226 -3.88 5.61 -4.97
C ARG A 226 -4.14 4.64 -6.10
N CYS A 227 -5.37 4.61 -6.59
CA CYS A 227 -5.67 4.02 -7.88
C CYS A 227 -5.04 4.93 -8.93
N THR A 228 -4.30 4.39 -9.88
CA THR A 228 -3.69 5.18 -10.96
C THR A 228 -3.99 4.55 -12.30
N MET A 229 -3.85 5.33 -13.38
CA MET A 229 -3.95 4.77 -14.74
C MET A 229 -2.94 3.66 -15.02
N PHE A 230 -1.85 3.56 -14.23
CA PHE A 230 -0.85 2.51 -14.36
C PHE A 230 -1.18 1.26 -13.53
N SER A 231 -1.73 1.44 -12.32
CA SER A 231 -2.07 0.31 -11.46
C SER A 231 -3.38 -0.37 -11.85
N ASN A 232 -4.33 0.36 -12.44
CA ASN A 232 -5.64 -0.19 -12.80
C ASN A 232 -6.24 0.47 -14.05
N ARG A 233 -5.83 -0.03 -15.22
CA ARG A 233 -6.26 0.45 -16.54
C ARG A 233 -7.74 0.28 -16.85
N ASN A 234 -8.40 -0.65 -16.17
CA ASN A 234 -9.84 -0.89 -16.34
C ASN A 234 -10.68 -0.11 -15.33
N CYS A 235 -10.05 0.76 -14.54
CA CYS A 235 -10.76 1.62 -13.62
C CYS A 235 -11.65 2.59 -14.40
N VAL A 236 -12.96 2.50 -14.14
CA VAL A 236 -13.97 3.35 -14.76
C VAL A 236 -13.76 4.83 -14.39
N TRP A 237 -13.26 5.12 -13.20
CA TRP A 237 -12.96 6.49 -12.78
C TRP A 237 -11.86 7.13 -13.63
N TRP A 238 -10.77 6.41 -13.91
CA TRP A 238 -9.67 6.91 -14.76
C TRP A 238 -10.05 7.05 -16.22
N LYS A 239 -11.01 6.25 -16.71
CA LYS A 239 -11.58 6.45 -18.05
C LYS A 239 -12.38 7.75 -18.14
N ALA A 240 -13.09 8.11 -17.06
CA ALA A 240 -13.95 9.29 -16.99
C ALA A 240 -13.18 10.58 -16.66
N HIS A 241 -12.15 10.49 -15.81
CA HIS A 241 -11.33 11.63 -15.39
C HIS A 241 -9.84 11.36 -15.64
N PRO A 242 -9.43 11.20 -16.90
CA PRO A 242 -8.01 11.02 -17.24
C PRO A 242 -7.13 12.21 -16.82
N ALA A 243 -7.75 13.34 -16.52
CA ALA A 243 -7.10 14.58 -16.07
C ALA A 243 -7.38 14.95 -14.62
N ASP A 244 -7.94 14.05 -13.80
CA ASP A 244 -7.94 14.31 -12.37
C ASP A 244 -6.53 14.05 -11.83
N HIS A 245 -5.86 15.15 -11.46
CA HIS A 245 -4.41 15.25 -11.36
C HIS A 245 -3.89 15.17 -9.93
N ASP A 246 -4.74 14.91 -8.94
CA ASP A 246 -4.31 14.88 -7.54
C ASP A 246 -3.33 13.72 -7.22
N ALA A 247 -3.14 12.80 -8.17
CA ALA A 247 -2.08 11.79 -8.17
C ALA A 247 -0.71 12.31 -8.67
N TYR A 248 -0.62 13.49 -9.28
CA TYR A 248 0.59 14.06 -9.87
C TYR A 248 0.88 15.45 -9.32
N MET A 249 2.11 15.67 -8.89
CA MET A 249 2.55 16.96 -8.36
C MET A 249 3.88 17.36 -8.98
N ALA A 250 3.91 18.54 -9.60
CA ALA A 250 5.14 19.13 -10.09
C ALA A 250 6.06 19.55 -8.92
N ASP A 251 7.33 19.82 -9.22
CA ASP A 251 8.34 20.22 -8.23
C ASP A 251 7.95 21.51 -7.47
N ARG A 252 7.15 22.39 -8.09
CA ARG A 252 6.65 23.61 -7.45
C ARG A 252 5.51 23.27 -6.48
N GLY A 253 5.70 23.63 -5.22
CA GLY A 253 4.67 23.50 -4.17
C GLY A 253 4.79 22.24 -3.31
N VAL A 254 5.78 21.38 -3.58
CA VAL A 254 5.97 20.11 -2.84
C VAL A 254 6.25 20.34 -1.35
N GLU A 255 6.81 21.49 -0.98
CA GLU A 255 7.01 21.91 0.41
C GLU A 255 5.71 22.30 1.09
N ALA A 256 4.81 23.00 0.38
CA ALA A 256 3.49 23.36 0.90
C ALA A 256 2.63 22.10 1.10
N TYR A 257 2.68 21.18 0.13
CA TYR A 257 2.07 19.85 0.27
C TYR A 257 2.66 19.07 1.45
N ALA A 258 3.99 19.01 1.56
CA ALA A 258 4.66 18.35 2.67
C ALA A 258 4.28 18.98 4.03
N GLY A 259 4.16 20.30 4.09
CA GLY A 259 3.69 21.03 5.27
C GLY A 259 2.25 20.68 5.63
N ALA A 260 1.34 20.66 4.66
CA ALA A 260 -0.05 20.29 4.86
C ALA A 260 -0.20 18.85 5.36
N VAL A 261 0.46 17.89 4.69
CA VAL A 261 0.49 16.49 5.14
C VAL A 261 1.12 16.38 6.53
N GLY A 262 2.25 17.06 6.75
CA GLY A 262 2.96 17.11 8.02
C GLY A 262 2.06 17.55 9.19
N ASN A 263 1.22 18.57 8.99
CA ASN A 263 0.24 19.01 9.98
C ASN A 263 -0.83 17.93 10.26
N LEU A 264 -1.25 17.17 9.25
CA LEU A 264 -2.25 16.11 9.44
C LEU A 264 -1.69 14.93 10.25
N ILE A 265 -0.39 14.62 10.11
CA ILE A 265 0.28 13.50 10.79
C ILE A 265 1.02 13.90 12.08
N GLU A 266 1.01 15.18 12.48
CA GLU A 266 1.79 15.67 13.63
C GLU A 266 1.45 14.95 14.95
N ASN A 267 0.20 14.50 15.10
CA ASN A 267 -0.31 13.82 16.28
C ASN A 267 -0.10 12.29 16.24
N MET A 268 0.76 11.79 15.36
CA MET A 268 1.13 10.37 15.27
C MET A 268 2.58 10.14 15.77
N PRO A 269 2.84 10.19 17.09
CA PRO A 269 4.20 10.23 17.63
C PRO A 269 5.00 8.94 17.41
N LYS A 270 4.34 7.83 17.03
CA LYS A 270 4.98 6.54 16.75
C LYS A 270 5.15 6.24 15.27
N LEU A 271 4.66 7.12 14.37
CA LEU A 271 4.72 6.90 12.92
C LEU A 271 6.17 6.89 12.43
N ARG A 272 6.64 5.74 11.97
CA ARG A 272 8.01 5.52 11.47
C ARG A 272 8.05 5.43 9.95
N VAL A 273 7.01 4.89 9.34
CA VAL A 273 6.95 4.65 7.90
C VAL A 273 5.72 5.34 7.33
N LEU A 274 5.93 6.19 6.35
CA LEU A 274 4.89 6.84 5.59
C LEU A 274 5.05 6.53 4.10
N HIS A 275 4.01 5.99 3.49
CA HIS A 275 3.91 5.84 2.05
C HIS A 275 2.79 6.72 1.52
N ILE A 276 3.11 7.52 0.50
CA ILE A 276 2.20 8.42 -0.19
C ILE A 276 2.11 8.00 -1.67
N GLY A 277 0.93 7.64 -2.15
CA GLY A 277 0.68 7.15 -3.50
C GLY A 277 0.63 8.24 -4.57
N VAL A 278 1.35 9.34 -4.37
CA VAL A 278 1.40 10.49 -5.28
C VAL A 278 2.73 10.46 -6.04
N TYR A 279 2.69 10.74 -7.34
CA TYR A 279 3.87 10.98 -8.15
C TYR A 279 4.31 12.42 -7.96
N LEU A 280 5.51 12.63 -7.43
CA LEU A 280 6.15 13.96 -7.44
C LEU A 280 6.80 14.21 -8.81
N THR A 281 5.99 14.05 -9.84
CA THR A 281 6.31 14.28 -11.25
C THR A 281 5.10 14.98 -11.88
N PRO A 282 5.32 16.02 -12.68
CA PRO A 282 4.24 16.71 -13.41
C PRO A 282 3.44 15.75 -14.30
N ILE A 283 2.13 15.99 -14.46
CA ILE A 283 1.30 15.21 -15.39
C ILE A 283 1.81 15.31 -16.84
N GLU A 284 2.45 16.42 -17.19
CA GLU A 284 3.14 16.65 -18.46
C GLU A 284 4.14 15.54 -18.80
N ALA A 285 4.68 14.83 -17.81
CA ALA A 285 5.54 13.67 -18.05
C ALA A 285 4.79 12.49 -18.70
N VAL A 286 3.51 12.32 -18.40
CA VAL A 286 2.63 11.34 -19.06
C VAL A 286 2.49 11.70 -20.54
N TRP A 287 2.28 12.99 -20.84
CA TRP A 287 2.13 13.51 -22.20
C TRP A 287 3.41 13.41 -23.01
N ALA A 288 4.54 13.85 -22.45
CA ALA A 288 5.85 13.75 -23.07
C ALA A 288 6.20 12.29 -23.38
N HIS A 289 5.92 11.36 -22.46
CA HIS A 289 6.14 9.94 -22.71
C HIS A 289 5.33 9.42 -23.91
N ARG A 290 4.07 9.82 -24.01
CA ARG A 290 3.15 9.31 -25.04
C ARG A 290 3.35 9.92 -26.40
N VAL A 291 3.62 11.22 -26.45
CA VAL A 291 3.71 11.97 -27.71
C VAL A 291 5.15 12.05 -28.18
N ASP A 292 6.03 12.64 -27.36
CA ASP A 292 7.39 12.99 -27.77
C ASP A 292 8.33 11.77 -27.73
N HIS A 293 8.08 10.86 -26.79
CA HIS A 293 8.92 9.67 -26.58
C HIS A 293 8.35 8.42 -27.28
N ARG A 294 7.38 8.56 -28.19
CA ARG A 294 6.73 7.43 -28.88
C ARG A 294 7.70 6.47 -29.58
N LYS A 295 8.86 6.99 -30.01
CA LYS A 295 9.93 6.20 -30.67
C LYS A 295 10.51 5.10 -29.78
N PHE A 296 10.31 5.19 -28.46
CA PHE A 296 10.75 4.19 -27.48
C PHE A 296 9.63 3.21 -27.09
N HIS A 297 8.42 3.35 -27.64
CA HIS A 297 7.34 2.42 -27.34
C HIS A 297 7.56 1.08 -28.05
N PRO A 298 7.29 -0.06 -27.40
CA PRO A 298 7.44 -1.38 -28.01
C PRO A 298 6.27 -1.71 -28.95
N VAL A 299 5.17 -0.97 -28.84
CA VAL A 299 3.96 -1.09 -29.65
C VAL A 299 3.51 0.30 -30.08
N GLN A 300 2.74 0.38 -31.14
CA GLN A 300 2.16 1.64 -31.59
C GLN A 300 1.20 2.19 -30.52
N ASP A 301 1.47 3.39 -29.99
CA ASP A 301 0.52 4.13 -29.15
C ASP A 301 -0.57 4.72 -30.03
N VAL A 302 -1.77 4.18 -29.86
CA VAL A 302 -2.96 4.63 -30.56
C VAL A 302 -3.63 5.69 -29.68
N MET A 303 -3.37 6.96 -29.99
CA MET A 303 -3.96 8.13 -29.33
C MET A 303 -5.42 8.39 -29.76
N ARG A 304 -6.12 7.36 -30.21
CA ARG A 304 -7.53 7.41 -30.61
C ARG A 304 -8.32 6.55 -29.65
N HIS A 305 -9.47 7.06 -29.20
CA HIS A 305 -10.45 6.27 -28.45
C HIS A 305 -11.01 5.18 -29.37
N GLU A 306 -10.31 4.05 -29.43
CA GLU A 306 -10.80 2.83 -30.08
C GLU A 306 -11.61 2.07 -29.05
N SER A 307 -12.92 1.99 -29.22
CA SER A 307 -13.73 1.04 -28.45
C SER A 307 -13.29 -0.38 -28.84
N PRO A 308 -12.90 -1.24 -27.89
CA PRO A 308 -12.58 -2.64 -28.17
C PRO A 308 -13.74 -3.43 -28.79
N GLU A 309 -14.97 -2.89 -28.70
CA GLU A 309 -16.23 -3.56 -29.02
C GLU A 309 -16.97 -2.89 -30.20
N GLY A 310 -16.37 -1.90 -30.85
CA GLY A 310 -17.04 -1.13 -31.92
C GLY A 310 -18.11 -0.15 -31.40
N ILE A 311 -18.02 0.27 -30.15
CA ILE A 311 -18.90 1.30 -29.57
C ILE A 311 -18.50 2.65 -30.18
N HIS A 312 -19.32 3.13 -31.12
CA HIS A 312 -19.06 4.36 -31.88
C HIS A 312 -19.38 5.66 -31.13
N ASN A 313 -20.17 5.62 -30.06
CA ASN A 313 -20.49 6.78 -29.22
C ASN A 313 -21.14 6.35 -27.89
N HIS A 314 -21.28 7.30 -26.96
CA HIS A 314 -21.90 7.09 -25.65
C HIS A 314 -23.37 6.60 -25.73
N LEU A 315 -24.13 7.00 -26.76
CA LEU A 315 -25.51 6.53 -26.94
C LEU A 315 -25.56 5.02 -27.23
N HIS A 316 -24.62 4.50 -28.01
CA HIS A 316 -24.48 3.07 -28.26
C HIS A 316 -24.09 2.31 -26.98
N GLN A 317 -23.21 2.89 -26.15
CA GLN A 317 -22.84 2.32 -24.84
C GLN A 317 -24.03 2.27 -23.88
N VAL A 318 -24.82 3.35 -23.81
CA VAL A 318 -26.03 3.41 -22.98
C VAL A 318 -27.06 2.39 -23.42
N ALA A 319 -27.26 2.23 -24.72
CA ALA A 319 -28.18 1.24 -25.27
C ALA A 319 -27.75 -0.21 -24.96
N LEU A 320 -26.45 -0.52 -25.05
CA LEU A 320 -25.89 -1.84 -24.72
C LEU A 320 -26.02 -2.15 -23.23
N ALA A 321 -25.66 -1.20 -22.36
CA ALA A 321 -25.78 -1.39 -20.91
C ALA A 321 -27.25 -1.58 -20.49
N ALA A 322 -28.17 -0.77 -21.05
CA ALA A 322 -29.61 -0.94 -20.82
C ALA A 322 -30.12 -2.31 -21.31
N ALA A 323 -29.63 -2.81 -22.45
CA ALA A 323 -29.98 -4.13 -22.96
C ALA A 323 -29.46 -5.28 -22.07
N ASN A 324 -28.32 -5.08 -21.39
CA ASN A 324 -27.71 -6.05 -20.49
C ASN A 324 -28.16 -5.91 -19.02
N GLY A 325 -28.96 -4.90 -18.70
CA GLY A 325 -29.36 -4.59 -17.32
C GLY A 325 -28.21 -4.05 -16.46
N GLU A 326 -27.20 -3.45 -17.08
CA GLU A 326 -26.03 -2.86 -16.43
C GLU A 326 -26.14 -1.32 -16.39
N ASP A 327 -25.47 -0.69 -15.43
CA ASP A 327 -25.34 0.76 -15.42
C ASP A 327 -24.36 1.20 -16.52
N PRO A 328 -24.78 2.08 -17.44
CA PRO A 328 -23.95 2.47 -18.57
C PRO A 328 -22.65 3.09 -18.09
N GLU A 329 -21.48 2.67 -18.60
CA GLU A 329 -20.19 3.32 -18.32
C GLU A 329 -20.25 4.84 -18.62
N PRO A 330 -19.47 5.67 -17.90
CA PRO A 330 -19.50 7.11 -18.08
C PRO A 330 -18.99 7.49 -19.47
N PRO A 331 -19.44 8.61 -20.04
CA PRO A 331 -18.94 9.08 -21.33
C PRO A 331 -17.42 9.25 -21.24
N VAL A 332 -16.72 8.65 -22.19
CA VAL A 332 -15.29 8.86 -22.37
C VAL A 332 -15.07 10.33 -22.72
N ASP A 333 -14.18 11.00 -22.01
CA ASP A 333 -13.80 12.37 -22.36
C ASP A 333 -12.85 12.33 -23.57
N TYR A 334 -13.39 12.70 -24.74
CA TYR A 334 -12.66 12.73 -26.01
C TYR A 334 -11.62 13.87 -26.08
N HIS A 335 -11.65 14.83 -25.15
CA HIS A 335 -10.62 15.88 -25.08
C HIS A 335 -9.31 15.39 -24.49
N TYR A 336 -9.32 14.22 -23.84
CA TYR A 336 -8.13 13.60 -23.29
C TYR A 336 -7.79 12.29 -24.02
N PRO A 337 -6.51 11.91 -24.13
CA PRO A 337 -6.11 10.69 -24.77
C PRO A 337 -6.63 9.47 -24.00
N PRO A 338 -6.95 8.37 -24.72
CA PRO A 338 -7.32 7.11 -24.08
C PRO A 338 -6.21 6.61 -23.18
N LEU A 339 -6.54 5.85 -22.14
CA LEU A 339 -5.53 5.15 -21.34
C LEU A 339 -4.65 4.26 -22.26
N ALA A 340 -3.33 4.43 -22.16
CA ALA A 340 -2.40 3.66 -22.98
C ALA A 340 -2.30 2.19 -22.53
N LYS A 341 -1.94 1.32 -23.47
CA LYS A 341 -1.62 -0.09 -23.22
C LYS A 341 -0.43 -0.21 -22.25
N GLN A 342 -0.38 -1.25 -21.41
CA GLN A 342 0.68 -1.37 -20.39
C GLN A 342 2.06 -1.57 -20.97
N GLU A 343 2.15 -2.21 -22.12
CA GLU A 343 3.38 -2.41 -22.85
C GLU A 343 4.09 -1.07 -23.13
N ILE A 344 3.34 0.02 -23.31
CA ILE A 344 3.88 1.38 -23.49
C ILE A 344 4.53 1.90 -22.19
N TRP A 345 3.99 1.52 -21.03
CA TRP A 345 4.47 1.96 -19.71
C TRP A 345 5.56 1.05 -19.12
N ASP A 346 5.53 -0.24 -19.46
CA ASP A 346 6.49 -1.23 -18.99
C ASP A 346 7.86 -1.09 -19.65
N ALA A 347 7.91 -0.51 -20.85
CA ALA A 347 9.15 -0.27 -21.55
C ALA A 347 9.98 0.85 -20.88
N PRO A 348 11.29 0.63 -20.69
CA PRO A 348 12.17 1.68 -20.20
C PRO A 348 12.22 2.82 -21.21
N CYS A 349 12.15 4.07 -20.73
CA CYS A 349 12.21 5.26 -21.57
C CYS A 349 13.39 6.14 -21.14
N PRO A 350 14.51 6.13 -21.89
CA PRO A 350 15.69 6.91 -21.55
C PRO A 350 15.42 8.42 -21.46
N GLU A 351 14.52 8.96 -22.29
CA GLU A 351 14.17 10.37 -22.24
C GLU A 351 13.33 10.71 -21.01
N CYS A 352 12.45 9.82 -20.54
CA CYS A 352 11.76 10.05 -19.28
C CYS A 352 12.74 10.06 -18.10
N ASP A 353 13.70 9.13 -18.09
CA ASP A 353 14.73 9.11 -17.05
C ASP A 353 15.58 10.37 -17.09
N LYS A 354 15.98 10.82 -18.29
CA LYS A 354 16.78 12.03 -18.47
C LYS A 354 16.06 13.28 -17.97
N HIS A 355 14.79 13.47 -18.32
CA HIS A 355 14.08 14.72 -18.04
C HIS A 355 13.35 14.74 -16.69
N PHE A 356 12.85 13.59 -16.20
CA PHE A 356 11.97 13.57 -15.04
C PHE A 356 12.58 12.93 -13.79
N ARG A 357 13.61 12.08 -13.92
CA ARG A 357 14.17 11.39 -12.75
C ARG A 357 14.74 12.33 -11.73
N MET A 358 15.68 13.19 -12.13
CA MET A 358 16.36 14.09 -11.19
C MET A 358 15.41 15.10 -10.54
N PRO A 359 14.49 15.77 -11.29
CA PRO A 359 13.47 16.62 -10.67
C PRO A 359 12.58 15.86 -9.68
N ALA A 360 12.10 14.67 -10.04
CA ALA A 360 11.26 13.87 -9.15
C ALA A 360 12.01 13.44 -7.89
N GLU A 361 13.23 12.91 -8.01
CA GLU A 361 14.04 12.51 -6.86
C GLU A 361 14.35 13.70 -5.94
N ASN A 362 14.58 14.89 -6.49
CA ASN A 362 14.76 16.12 -5.71
C ASN A 362 13.48 16.53 -4.98
N ALA A 363 12.33 16.50 -5.66
CA ALA A 363 11.02 16.80 -5.06
C ALA A 363 10.73 15.84 -3.90
N GLU A 364 10.87 14.53 -4.13
CA GLU A 364 10.70 13.49 -3.10
C GLU A 364 11.63 13.68 -1.91
N LEU A 365 12.90 14.00 -2.17
CA LEU A 365 13.88 14.27 -1.13
C LEU A 365 13.47 15.46 -0.26
N ARG A 366 13.02 16.57 -0.87
CA ARG A 366 12.59 17.77 -0.14
C ARG A 366 11.32 17.50 0.66
N THR A 367 10.33 16.84 0.06
CA THR A 367 9.10 16.41 0.75
C THR A 367 9.41 15.50 1.93
N ALA A 368 10.23 14.46 1.75
CA ALA A 368 10.62 13.55 2.82
C ALA A 368 11.31 14.27 3.97
N CYS A 369 12.21 15.21 3.66
CA CYS A 369 12.89 15.99 4.67
C CYS A 369 11.93 16.89 5.45
N VAL A 370 11.05 17.65 4.79
CA VAL A 370 10.05 18.51 5.43
C VAL A 370 9.13 17.70 6.34
N LEU A 371 8.66 16.54 5.87
CA LEU A 371 7.85 15.62 6.68
C LEU A 371 8.59 15.12 7.92
N SER A 372 9.86 14.70 7.76
CA SER A 372 10.66 14.20 8.89
C SER A 372 11.03 15.27 9.91
N ALA A 373 11.13 16.53 9.47
CA ALA A 373 11.39 17.66 10.35
C ALA A 373 10.14 18.02 11.18
N ARG A 374 8.94 17.74 10.66
CA ARG A 374 7.65 17.87 11.37
C ARG A 374 7.39 16.68 12.29
N VAL A 375 7.51 15.46 11.78
CA VAL A 375 7.28 14.22 12.52
C VAL A 375 8.61 13.50 12.72
N TRP A 376 9.24 13.86 13.82
CA TRP A 376 10.54 13.38 14.30
C TRP A 376 10.68 11.86 14.47
N SER A 377 9.57 11.12 14.59
CA SER A 377 9.55 9.65 14.64
C SER A 377 9.68 9.00 13.26
N LEU A 378 9.45 9.75 12.17
CA LEU A 378 9.59 9.24 10.81
C LEU A 378 11.02 8.78 10.53
N ARG A 379 11.14 7.65 9.87
CA ARG A 379 12.39 7.00 9.45
C ARG A 379 12.40 6.71 7.96
N THR A 380 11.23 6.42 7.40
CA THR A 380 11.10 6.11 5.97
C THR A 380 9.91 6.86 5.39
N VAL A 381 10.15 7.56 4.29
CA VAL A 381 9.09 8.15 3.45
C VAL A 381 9.21 7.57 2.06
N SER A 382 8.09 7.19 1.46
CA SER A 382 8.05 6.61 0.11
C SER A 382 6.93 7.21 -0.74
N PHE A 383 7.18 7.26 -2.05
CA PHE A 383 6.31 7.86 -3.05
C PHE A 383 6.07 6.91 -4.22
N ALA A 384 5.00 7.13 -4.97
CA ALA A 384 4.84 6.49 -6.27
C ALA A 384 5.91 7.03 -7.23
N SER A 385 6.62 6.14 -7.91
CA SER A 385 7.76 6.52 -8.74
C SER A 385 7.42 6.46 -10.21
N PHE A 386 7.39 7.63 -10.86
CA PHE A 386 7.12 7.69 -12.30
C PHE A 386 8.24 6.98 -13.07
N THR A 387 9.52 7.07 -12.68
CA THR A 387 10.61 6.42 -13.43
C THR A 387 10.78 4.93 -13.13
N SER A 388 9.89 4.34 -12.31
CA SER A 388 9.89 2.91 -12.06
C SER A 388 9.32 2.11 -13.23
N ARG A 389 9.66 0.81 -13.29
CA ARG A 389 9.12 -0.10 -14.31
C ARG A 389 7.60 -0.14 -14.24
N GLY A 390 6.94 0.05 -15.38
CA GLY A 390 5.48 0.06 -15.47
C GLY A 390 4.83 1.24 -14.74
N ARG A 391 5.63 2.17 -14.20
CA ARG A 391 5.19 3.34 -13.41
C ARG A 391 4.44 2.98 -12.12
N VAL A 392 4.54 1.73 -11.64
CA VAL A 392 3.82 1.22 -10.46
C VAL A 392 4.73 0.97 -9.25
N GLY A 393 6.03 1.15 -9.40
CA GLY A 393 7.00 0.99 -8.32
C GLY A 393 7.08 2.20 -7.40
N LEU A 394 7.88 2.04 -6.34
CA LEU A 394 8.05 3.02 -5.28
C LEU A 394 9.46 3.57 -5.24
N SER A 395 9.57 4.86 -4.92
CA SER A 395 10.80 5.49 -4.45
C SER A 395 10.76 5.56 -2.94
N SER A 396 11.88 5.30 -2.27
CA SER A 396 11.94 5.29 -0.80
C SER A 396 13.18 6.04 -0.31
N TRP A 397 12.97 6.86 0.71
CA TRP A 397 13.96 7.73 1.32
C TRP A 397 14.03 7.43 2.81
N GLU A 398 15.23 7.08 3.27
CA GLU A 398 15.50 6.98 4.69
C GLU A 398 15.87 8.38 5.21
N VAL A 399 15.16 8.83 6.24
CA VAL A 399 15.28 10.14 6.85
C VAL A 399 15.66 10.00 8.31
N ARG A 400 16.63 10.81 8.74
CA ARG A 400 17.16 10.80 10.11
C ARG A 400 17.15 12.23 10.67
N PRO A 401 16.03 12.67 11.27
CA PRO A 401 15.98 13.99 11.89
C PRO A 401 16.91 14.03 13.11
N ARG A 402 17.78 15.04 13.17
CA ARG A 402 18.69 15.34 14.27
C ARG A 402 18.38 16.73 14.81
N HIS A 403 18.28 16.85 16.13
CA HIS A 403 18.13 18.12 16.82
C HIS A 403 19.35 18.35 17.73
N SER A 404 19.89 19.57 17.71
CA SER A 404 21.14 20.04 18.35
C SER A 404 22.46 19.80 17.60
N ALA A 405 23.44 20.67 17.89
CA ALA A 405 24.81 20.68 17.35
C ALA A 405 25.61 19.38 17.56
N LEU A 406 25.13 18.46 18.40
CA LEU A 406 25.77 17.18 18.73
C LEU A 406 25.26 15.99 17.89
N GLY A 407 24.22 16.18 17.05
CA GLY A 407 23.86 15.23 16.00
C GLY A 407 23.31 13.87 16.47
N THR A 408 22.80 13.74 17.69
CA THR A 408 22.16 12.53 18.20
C THR A 408 20.74 12.38 17.65
N LEU A 409 20.36 11.14 17.28
CA LEU A 409 18.97 10.80 16.92
C LEU A 409 18.08 10.96 18.15
N LEU A 410 17.00 11.74 18.05
CA LEU A 410 16.02 11.81 19.14
C LEU A 410 15.19 10.52 19.15
N ASP A 411 15.27 9.79 20.25
CA ASP A 411 14.32 8.72 20.56
C ASP A 411 13.04 9.28 21.22
N PRO A 412 11.93 8.53 21.21
CA PRO A 412 10.63 8.97 21.74
C PRO A 412 10.62 9.57 23.15
N GLU A 413 11.60 9.23 23.97
CA GLU A 413 11.71 9.73 25.34
C GLU A 413 12.53 11.04 25.36
N ALA A 414 13.60 11.10 24.56
CA ALA A 414 14.43 12.29 24.40
C ALA A 414 13.63 13.49 23.86
N ALA A 415 12.72 13.33 22.88
CA ALA A 415 11.94 14.50 22.45
C ALA A 415 10.79 14.87 23.39
N ARG A 416 10.28 13.98 24.24
CA ARG A 416 9.36 14.41 25.32
C ARG A 416 10.03 15.39 26.28
N VAL A 417 11.35 15.24 26.49
CA VAL A 417 12.16 16.16 27.29
C VAL A 417 12.57 17.41 26.52
N LEU A 418 12.91 17.27 25.22
CA LEU A 418 13.37 18.40 24.39
C LEU A 418 12.24 19.33 23.93
N ILE A 419 11.03 18.83 23.66
CA ILE A 419 9.92 19.63 23.10
C ILE A 419 9.58 20.85 23.99
N PRO A 420 9.40 20.71 25.31
CA PRO A 420 9.11 21.86 26.19
C PRO A 420 10.29 22.82 26.37
N GLN A 421 11.52 22.43 25.98
CA GLN A 421 12.71 23.26 26.03
C GLN A 421 12.87 24.07 24.74
N LEU A 422 12.61 23.43 23.59
CA LEU A 422 12.59 24.07 22.27
C LEU A 422 11.47 25.10 22.11
N GLU A 423 10.37 24.98 22.86
CA GLU A 423 9.29 25.99 22.92
C GLU A 423 9.70 27.28 23.67
N ARG A 424 10.85 27.28 24.33
CA ARG A 424 11.40 28.45 25.05
C ARG A 424 12.54 29.14 24.30
N GLU A 425 12.93 28.65 23.12
CA GLU A 425 13.98 29.27 22.31
C GLU A 425 13.44 30.53 21.62
N ASP A 426 14.21 31.63 21.70
CA ASP A 426 13.91 32.92 21.07
C ASP A 426 15.06 33.25 20.08
N PRO A 427 14.82 33.27 18.75
CA PRO A 427 13.52 33.13 18.09
C PRO A 427 12.99 31.68 18.06
N PRO A 428 11.67 31.48 17.93
CA PRO A 428 10.98 30.17 17.95
C PRO A 428 11.24 29.29 16.71
N ILE A 429 12.40 29.43 16.07
CA ILE A 429 12.77 28.74 14.85
C ILE A 429 13.64 27.53 15.23
N ARG A 430 13.04 26.34 15.16
CA ARG A 430 13.74 25.07 15.39
C ARG A 430 14.60 24.74 14.17
N HIS A 431 15.92 24.71 14.34
CA HIS A 431 16.79 24.19 13.30
C HIS A 431 16.88 22.67 13.37
N VAL A 432 16.32 21.99 12.37
CA VAL A 432 16.36 20.53 12.23
C VAL A 432 17.33 20.17 11.13
N LYS A 433 18.36 19.38 11.45
CA LYS A 433 19.24 18.79 10.45
C LYS A 433 18.69 17.41 10.08
N VAL A 434 18.41 17.20 8.81
CA VAL A 434 17.96 15.90 8.29
C VAL A 434 19.06 15.33 7.42
N ASP A 435 19.60 14.17 7.81
CA ASP A 435 20.33 13.34 6.84
C ASP A 435 19.29 12.59 6.02
N ALA A 436 19.41 12.67 4.70
CA ALA A 436 18.58 11.90 3.79
C ALA A 436 19.41 11.10 2.80
N GLY A 437 18.97 9.88 2.53
CA GLY A 437 19.67 8.96 1.66
C GLY A 437 18.84 7.76 1.25
N ARG A 438 19.48 6.84 0.52
CA ARG A 438 18.86 5.58 0.08
C ARG A 438 19.63 4.40 0.63
N LEU A 439 18.93 3.30 0.90
CA LEU A 439 19.54 2.02 1.18
C LEU A 439 20.05 1.41 -0.14
N LYS A 440 21.37 1.21 -0.25
CA LYS A 440 21.98 0.40 -1.31
C LYS A 440 22.66 -0.79 -0.65
N ASN A 441 22.25 -2.00 -1.00
CA ASN A 441 22.78 -3.24 -0.43
C ASN A 441 22.74 -3.28 1.11
N GLY A 442 21.67 -2.76 1.72
CA GLY A 442 21.50 -2.69 3.17
C GLY A 442 22.34 -1.62 3.88
N GLN A 443 23.16 -0.85 3.15
CA GLN A 443 23.89 0.29 3.71
C GLN A 443 23.20 1.61 3.34
N PHE A 444 23.06 2.49 4.33
CA PHE A 444 22.57 3.85 4.12
C PHE A 444 23.62 4.66 3.36
N VAL A 445 23.33 4.96 2.11
CA VAL A 445 24.12 5.87 1.28
C VAL A 445 23.51 7.25 1.40
N LYS A 446 24.18 8.12 2.16
CA LYS A 446 23.79 9.51 2.35
C LYS A 446 23.94 10.30 1.05
N TYR A 447 22.88 11.00 0.64
CA TYR A 447 22.92 11.85 -0.55
C TYR A 447 23.11 13.32 -0.19
N LYS A 448 22.45 13.79 0.87
CA LYS A 448 22.45 15.22 1.22
C LYS A 448 22.21 15.46 2.70
N ASP A 449 22.75 16.58 3.19
CA ASP A 449 22.36 17.23 4.44
C ASP A 449 21.49 18.43 4.13
N LEU A 450 20.33 18.50 4.77
CA LEU A 450 19.48 19.68 4.71
C LEU A 450 19.19 20.16 6.14
N THR A 451 19.34 21.46 6.36
CA THR A 451 18.97 22.12 7.61
C THR A 451 17.71 22.94 7.36
N PHE A 452 16.68 22.73 8.16
CA PHE A 452 15.40 23.44 8.08
C PHE A 452 15.20 24.26 9.33
N GLY A 453 14.80 25.52 9.20
CA GLY A 453 14.19 26.26 10.31
C GLY A 453 12.69 26.00 10.32
N ILE A 454 12.11 25.56 11.43
CA ILE A 454 10.65 25.45 11.60
C ILE A 454 10.22 26.47 12.65
N SER A 455 9.43 27.48 12.25
CA SER A 455 8.80 28.40 13.20
C SER A 455 7.67 27.70 13.96
N SER A 456 7.69 27.71 15.29
CA SER A 456 6.56 27.24 16.10
C SER A 456 5.37 28.21 16.09
N VAL A 457 5.58 29.46 15.67
CA VAL A 457 4.52 30.47 15.52
C VAL A 457 4.24 30.64 14.02
N GLY A 458 3.15 30.05 13.54
CA GLY A 458 2.66 30.25 12.17
C GLY A 458 3.01 29.16 11.14
N GLY A 459 3.71 28.09 11.53
CA GLY A 459 3.91 26.94 10.65
C GLY A 459 4.79 27.21 9.42
N GLU A 460 5.53 28.30 9.39
CA GLU A 460 6.46 28.60 8.29
C GLU A 460 7.76 27.79 8.45
N VAL A 461 8.17 27.14 7.35
CA VAL A 461 9.47 26.46 7.24
C VAL A 461 10.42 27.42 6.52
N LEU A 462 11.41 27.94 7.24
CA LEU A 462 12.47 28.80 6.72
C LEU A 462 13.62 27.95 6.19
N PHE A 463 13.84 27.99 4.88
CA PHE A 463 14.91 27.27 4.19
C PHE A 463 16.18 28.12 4.14
N THR A 464 17.36 27.54 4.41
CA THR A 464 18.64 28.20 4.13
C THR A 464 19.76 27.17 3.88
N PRO A 465 20.59 27.28 2.83
CA PRO A 465 20.53 28.14 1.64
C PRO A 465 20.05 27.31 0.40
N PRO A 466 19.87 27.91 -0.80
CA PRO A 466 19.12 27.30 -1.88
C PRO A 466 19.84 26.04 -2.35
N LEU A 467 19.09 24.93 -2.49
CA LEU A 467 19.51 23.91 -3.43
C LEU A 467 19.70 24.66 -4.75
N ASN A 468 20.89 24.59 -5.36
CA ASN A 468 21.07 24.96 -6.75
C ASN A 468 19.91 24.36 -7.52
N GLU A 469 18.92 25.17 -7.88
CA GLU A 469 17.99 24.84 -8.93
C GLU A 469 18.94 24.54 -10.10
N PRO A 470 18.97 23.32 -10.67
CA PRO A 470 19.45 23.24 -12.03
C PRO A 470 18.63 24.31 -12.76
N LEU A 471 19.30 25.26 -13.40
CA LEU A 471 18.72 26.10 -14.43
C LEU A 471 18.13 25.14 -15.46
N MET A 472 16.91 24.67 -15.19
CA MET A 472 16.08 24.05 -16.18
C MET A 472 15.69 25.25 -17.02
N GLU A 473 16.27 25.36 -18.21
CA GLU A 473 15.57 26.05 -19.28
C GLU A 473 14.14 25.55 -19.20
N THR A 474 13.20 26.45 -18.93
CA THR A 474 11.80 26.20 -19.21
C THR A 474 11.76 25.82 -20.68
N ILE A 475 11.75 24.52 -20.96
CA ILE A 475 11.33 24.00 -22.25
C ILE A 475 9.80 24.10 -22.20
N PHE A 476 9.34 25.31 -22.50
CA PHE A 476 8.02 25.60 -23.03
C PHE A 476 8.21 26.55 -24.21
#